data_AF-A0A9D6EAP6-F1
#
_entry.id   AF-A0A9D6EAP6-F1
#
_cell.length_a   1.000
_cell.length_b   1.000
_cell.length_c   1.000
_cell.angle_alpha   90.00
_cell.angle_beta   90.00
_cell.angle_gamma   90.00
#
_symmetry.space_group_name_H-M   'P 1'
#
loop_
_entity.id
_entity.type
_entity.pdbx_description
1 polymer ?
#
loop_
_entity_poly.entity_id
_entity_poly.type
_entity_poly.pdbx_seq_one_letter_code
_entity_poly.pdbx_strand_id
1 'polypeptide(L)'
;MNAIPVLALAILGAHSCQRAPSLEQTVRSRLDAVQARTSLYARHLPSGREIAIRADEPKNTLSVIKIPIMMLAHRDAEAGRLNLDQRYVIRPEDLRRGSGLLQTFAPGLAPTYRDLISQMIITSDNTATDLLIRRLGLDRVNQMLADLGYRETRLKTTTGELFRKVWERADPGFAALSDRQVFERGFPTDSGAAARSFSFQGDSTQWLGRSSAREIARLLEQI
;
A
#
# COMPACT_ATOMS: atom_id res chain seq x y z
N MET A 1 33.18 81.73 8.29
CA MET A 1 33.53 80.33 7.98
C MET A 1 32.59 79.46 8.80
N ASN A 2 31.59 78.88 8.13
CA ASN A 2 30.50 78.14 8.76
C ASN A 2 30.90 76.67 8.94
N ALA A 3 30.76 76.15 10.16
CA ALA A 3 30.89 74.72 10.44
C ALA A 3 29.55 74.02 10.17
N ILE A 4 29.56 73.03 9.28
CA ILE A 4 28.42 72.17 8.94
C ILE A 4 28.40 71.01 9.94
N PRO A 5 27.27 70.66 10.60
CA PRO A 5 27.19 69.46 11.39
C PRO A 5 26.93 68.26 10.47
N VAL A 6 27.79 67.24 10.54
CA VAL A 6 27.59 65.96 9.86
C VAL A 6 26.62 65.13 10.71
N LEU A 7 25.40 64.95 10.21
CA LEU A 7 24.40 64.06 10.78
C LEU A 7 24.76 62.62 10.37
N ALA A 8 25.28 61.82 11.30
CA ALA A 8 25.51 60.39 11.08
C ALA A 8 24.18 59.63 11.13
N LEU A 9 23.63 59.30 9.96
CA LEU A 9 22.45 58.45 9.83
C LEU A 9 22.89 56.98 9.99
N ALA A 10 22.71 56.41 11.18
CA ALA A 10 22.90 54.98 11.40
C ALA A 10 21.72 54.20 10.80
N ILE A 11 21.86 53.68 9.58
CA ILE A 11 20.94 52.71 9.01
C ILE A 11 21.24 51.35 9.67
N LEU A 12 20.53 51.03 10.75
CA LEU A 12 20.43 49.67 11.27
C LEU A 12 19.54 48.86 10.34
N GLY A 13 20.12 48.37 9.24
CA GLY A 13 19.50 47.35 8.41
C GLY A 13 19.48 46.02 9.14
N ALA A 14 18.42 45.76 9.92
CA ALA A 14 18.12 44.44 10.45
C ALA A 14 17.81 43.51 9.26
N HIS A 15 18.85 42.92 8.68
CA HIS A 15 18.70 41.82 7.74
C HIS A 15 18.21 40.63 8.56
N SER A 16 16.90 40.41 8.56
CA SER A 16 16.33 39.16 9.02
C SER A 16 16.87 38.05 8.12
N CYS A 17 17.89 37.34 8.61
CA CYS A 17 18.41 36.16 7.96
C CYS A 17 17.32 35.08 8.08
N GLN A 18 16.41 35.01 7.11
CA GLN A 18 15.42 33.94 7.06
C GLN A 18 16.17 32.63 6.84
N ARG A 19 16.25 31.83 7.91
CA ARG A 19 16.87 30.52 7.89
C ARG A 19 16.14 29.65 6.86
N ALA A 20 16.89 28.98 5.99
CA ALA A 20 16.32 28.07 5.00
C ALA A 20 15.40 27.04 5.68
N PRO A 21 14.27 26.66 5.05
CA PRO A 21 13.35 25.70 5.63
C PRO A 21 14.03 24.35 5.85
N SER A 22 13.62 23.62 6.88
CA SER A 22 14.09 22.26 7.11
C SER A 22 13.63 21.33 5.97
N LEU A 23 14.29 20.17 5.84
CA LEU A 23 13.85 19.14 4.88
C LEU A 23 12.40 18.71 5.14
N GLU A 24 12.01 18.53 6.40
CA GLU A 24 10.63 18.20 6.74
C GLU A 24 9.64 19.30 6.31
N GLN A 25 9.97 20.57 6.57
CA GLN A 25 9.12 21.70 6.13
C GLN A 25 8.98 21.71 4.61
N THR A 26 10.08 21.47 3.90
CA THR A 26 10.09 21.42 2.43
C THR A 26 9.22 20.29 1.90
N VAL A 27 9.35 19.08 2.46
CA VAL A 27 8.52 17.92 2.09
C VAL A 27 7.06 18.17 2.43
N ARG A 28 6.76 18.72 3.61
CA ARG A 28 5.39 19.04 4.02
C ARG A 28 4.72 20.02 3.06
N SER A 29 5.38 21.13 2.71
CA SER A 29 4.86 22.09 1.74
C SER A 29 4.61 21.47 0.37
N ARG A 30 5.46 20.55 -0.09
CA ARG A 30 5.24 19.82 -1.36
C ARG A 30 4.03 18.89 -1.27
N LEU A 31 3.88 18.16 -0.17
CA LEU A 31 2.77 17.24 0.05
C LEU A 31 1.43 17.96 0.23
N ASP A 32 1.43 19.13 0.84
CA ASP A 32 0.23 19.95 1.06
C ASP A 32 -0.23 20.67 -0.23
N ALA A 33 0.67 20.84 -1.21
CA ALA A 33 0.32 21.36 -2.54
C ALA A 33 -0.32 20.31 -3.47
N VAL A 34 -0.30 19.03 -3.09
CA VAL A 34 -0.98 17.96 -3.84
C VAL A 34 -2.45 17.97 -3.46
N GLN A 35 -3.35 17.92 -4.46
CA GLN A 35 -4.80 17.78 -4.25
C GLN A 35 -5.18 16.34 -3.84
N ALA A 36 -4.57 15.83 -2.77
CA ALA A 36 -4.79 14.49 -2.24
C ALA A 36 -4.49 14.42 -0.73
N ARG A 37 -5.05 13.41 -0.04
CA ARG A 37 -4.76 13.13 1.37
C ARG A 37 -3.43 12.39 1.53
N THR A 38 -2.33 13.11 1.50
CA THR A 38 -0.97 12.55 1.56
C THR A 38 -0.51 12.20 2.97
N SER A 39 0.40 11.24 3.08
CA SER A 39 1.15 10.91 4.31
C SER A 39 2.54 10.45 3.92
N LEU A 40 3.55 10.73 4.73
CA LEU A 40 4.91 10.29 4.51
C LEU A 40 5.58 9.92 5.83
N TYR A 41 6.30 8.81 5.79
CA TYR A 41 7.25 8.44 6.83
C TYR A 41 8.55 8.03 6.16
N ALA A 42 9.66 8.58 6.63
CA ALA A 42 10.99 8.21 6.19
C ALA A 42 11.92 8.16 7.41
N ARG A 43 12.73 7.11 7.49
CA ARG A 43 13.71 6.96 8.57
C ARG A 43 15.07 6.63 7.98
N HIS A 44 16.08 7.36 8.41
CA HIS A 44 17.47 7.04 8.14
C HIS A 44 17.95 6.04 9.19
N LEU A 45 18.03 4.76 8.82
CA LEU A 45 18.30 3.66 9.76
C LEU A 45 19.57 3.86 10.61
N PRO A 46 20.73 4.25 10.05
CA PRO A 46 21.96 4.39 10.84
C PRO A 46 21.89 5.45 11.94
N SER A 47 21.24 6.59 11.67
CA SER A 47 21.20 7.71 12.62
C SER A 47 19.89 7.83 13.39
N GLY A 48 18.89 6.99 13.08
CA GLY A 48 17.54 7.07 13.65
C GLY A 48 16.75 8.33 13.31
N ARG A 49 17.27 9.23 12.45
CA ARG A 49 16.59 10.47 12.09
C ARG A 49 15.36 10.15 11.26
N GLU A 50 14.23 10.79 11.57
CA GLU A 50 12.98 10.57 10.86
C GLU A 50 12.34 11.86 10.33
N ILE A 51 11.52 11.68 9.30
CA ILE A 51 10.53 12.65 8.83
C ILE A 51 9.18 11.96 8.92
N ALA A 52 8.25 12.53 9.67
CA ALA A 52 6.92 11.97 9.88
C ALA A 52 5.84 13.03 9.61
N ILE A 53 5.19 12.93 8.46
CA ILE A 53 4.13 13.85 8.04
C ILE A 53 2.84 13.05 7.92
N ARG A 54 1.91 13.24 8.87
CA ARG A 54 0.65 12.48 8.93
C ARG A 54 0.89 10.97 8.89
N ALA A 55 2.02 10.54 9.44
CA ALA A 55 2.58 9.20 9.25
C ALA A 55 1.72 8.09 9.86
N ASP A 56 0.92 8.44 10.86
CA ASP A 56 0.04 7.55 11.61
C ASP A 56 -1.41 7.59 11.09
N GLU A 57 -1.72 8.42 10.08
CA GLU A 57 -3.03 8.43 9.45
C GLU A 57 -3.25 7.14 8.64
N PRO A 58 -4.38 6.45 8.84
CA PRO A 58 -4.70 5.27 8.07
C PRO A 58 -5.02 5.58 6.61
N LYS A 59 -4.44 4.81 5.69
CA LYS A 59 -4.61 4.88 4.24
C LYS A 59 -4.97 3.53 3.66
N ASN A 60 -5.56 3.54 2.46
CA ASN A 60 -5.73 2.35 1.65
C ASN A 60 -4.35 1.88 1.21
N THR A 61 -3.96 0.67 1.58
CA THR A 61 -2.65 0.12 1.22
C THR A 61 -2.58 -0.30 -0.24
N LEU A 62 -3.74 -0.63 -0.84
CA LEU A 62 -3.80 -1.47 -2.02
C LEU A 62 -2.79 -2.62 -1.87
N SER A 63 -1.94 -2.85 -2.87
CA SER A 63 -1.02 -3.98 -2.90
C SER A 63 0.14 -3.92 -1.89
N VAL A 64 0.35 -2.80 -1.19
CA VAL A 64 1.35 -2.73 -0.11
C VAL A 64 1.01 -3.73 1.02
N ILE A 65 -0.27 -4.10 1.19
CA ILE A 65 -0.70 -5.10 2.17
C ILE A 65 -0.16 -6.51 1.92
N LYS A 66 0.46 -6.76 0.77
CA LYS A 66 1.06 -8.05 0.44
C LYS A 66 2.34 -8.32 1.24
N ILE A 67 2.98 -7.28 1.78
CA ILE A 67 4.16 -7.39 2.64
C ILE A 67 3.89 -8.29 3.86
N PRO A 68 2.86 -8.06 4.69
CA PRO A 68 2.58 -8.95 5.82
C PRO A 68 2.15 -10.36 5.41
N ILE A 69 1.58 -10.55 4.22
CA ILE A 69 1.30 -11.90 3.68
C ILE A 69 2.60 -12.65 3.45
N MET A 70 3.58 -12.00 2.79
CA MET A 70 4.94 -12.55 2.60
C MET A 70 5.61 -12.84 3.95
N MET A 71 5.54 -11.90 4.90
CA MET A 71 6.13 -12.09 6.23
C MET A 71 5.58 -13.34 6.93
N LEU A 72 4.26 -13.54 6.94
CA LEU A 72 3.67 -14.75 7.52
C LEU A 72 4.10 -16.01 6.76
N ALA A 73 4.17 -15.96 5.42
CA ALA A 73 4.61 -17.09 4.62
C ALA A 73 6.03 -17.55 4.98
N HIS A 74 6.96 -16.61 5.13
CA HIS A 74 8.33 -16.93 5.53
C HIS A 74 8.43 -17.42 6.97
N ARG A 75 7.68 -16.81 7.91
CA ARG A 75 7.62 -17.31 9.31
C ARG A 75 7.03 -18.71 9.41
N ASP A 76 6.01 -19.02 8.60
CA ASP A 76 5.45 -20.37 8.52
C ASP A 76 6.45 -21.35 7.89
N ALA A 77 7.26 -20.90 6.94
CA ALA A 77 8.31 -21.73 6.35
C ALA A 77 9.43 -22.05 7.35
N GLU A 78 9.94 -21.05 8.06
CA GLU A 78 10.94 -21.22 9.12
C GLU A 78 10.45 -22.16 10.23
N ALA A 79 9.16 -22.08 10.55
CA ALA A 79 8.53 -22.95 11.55
C ALA A 79 8.06 -24.31 10.99
N GLY A 80 8.37 -24.65 9.73
CA GLY A 80 7.99 -25.92 9.11
C GLY A 80 6.49 -26.10 8.81
N ARG A 81 5.68 -25.05 8.91
CA ARG A 81 4.22 -25.05 8.62
C ARG A 81 3.89 -24.83 7.14
N LEU A 82 4.86 -24.31 6.38
CA LEU A 82 4.76 -24.10 4.93
C LEU A 82 6.02 -24.63 4.23
N ASN A 83 5.87 -25.57 3.31
CA ASN A 83 6.96 -25.94 2.41
C ASN A 83 6.95 -24.97 1.21
N LEU A 84 7.98 -24.12 1.09
CA LEU A 84 8.07 -23.14 0.01
C LEU A 84 8.24 -23.78 -1.38
N ASP A 85 8.77 -25.00 -1.44
CA ASP A 85 9.00 -25.72 -2.69
C ASP A 85 7.81 -26.63 -3.07
N GLN A 86 6.80 -26.71 -2.20
CA GLN A 86 5.53 -27.34 -2.55
C GLN A 86 4.86 -26.56 -3.68
N ARG A 87 4.39 -27.29 -4.69
CA ARG A 87 3.71 -26.74 -5.87
C ARG A 87 2.20 -26.69 -5.67
N TYR A 88 1.58 -25.67 -6.26
CA TYR A 88 0.13 -25.54 -6.34
C TYR A 88 -0.28 -25.42 -7.80
N VAL A 89 -1.16 -26.31 -8.28
CA VAL A 89 -1.69 -26.25 -9.65
C VAL A 89 -2.77 -25.17 -9.71
N ILE A 90 -2.49 -24.08 -10.44
CA ILE A 90 -3.43 -22.97 -10.63
C ILE A 90 -4.59 -23.44 -11.49
N ARG A 91 -5.81 -23.33 -10.95
CA ARG A 91 -7.04 -23.67 -11.63
C ARG A 91 -7.72 -22.42 -12.20
N PRO A 92 -8.61 -22.56 -13.20
CA PRO A 92 -9.34 -21.40 -13.76
C PRO A 92 -10.04 -20.53 -12.70
N GLU A 93 -10.58 -21.15 -11.65
CA GLU A 93 -11.25 -20.47 -10.54
C GLU A 93 -10.31 -19.68 -9.61
N ASP A 94 -9.00 -19.93 -9.68
CA ASP A 94 -8.00 -19.19 -8.92
C ASP A 94 -7.64 -17.85 -9.57
N LEU A 95 -7.90 -17.70 -10.87
CA LEU A 95 -7.46 -16.52 -11.61
C LEU A 95 -8.14 -15.25 -11.09
N ARG A 96 -7.35 -14.19 -10.94
CA ARG A 96 -7.80 -12.86 -10.53
C ARG A 96 -7.40 -11.82 -11.56
N ARG A 97 -8.28 -10.84 -11.78
CA ARG A 97 -8.00 -9.67 -12.63
C ARG A 97 -7.12 -8.66 -11.90
N GLY A 98 -6.68 -7.64 -12.63
CA GLY A 98 -5.85 -6.56 -12.11
C GLY A 98 -4.38 -6.79 -12.44
N SER A 99 -3.50 -6.67 -11.45
CA SER A 99 -2.06 -6.84 -11.62
C SER A 99 -1.63 -8.30 -11.55
N GLY A 100 -0.54 -8.63 -12.24
CA GLY A 100 0.03 -9.96 -12.26
C GLY A 100 0.07 -10.61 -13.64
N LEU A 101 0.98 -11.58 -13.78
CA LEU A 101 1.19 -12.34 -15.01
C LEU A 101 0.46 -13.69 -14.98
N LEU A 102 0.14 -14.25 -13.81
CA LEU A 102 -0.48 -15.57 -13.72
C LEU A 102 -1.85 -15.64 -14.42
N GLN A 103 -2.55 -14.51 -14.51
CA GLN A 103 -3.81 -14.40 -15.26
C GLN A 103 -3.67 -14.50 -16.79
N THR A 104 -2.46 -14.39 -17.33
CA THR A 104 -2.18 -14.47 -18.77
C THR A 104 -1.64 -15.83 -19.19
N PHE A 105 -1.30 -16.67 -18.23
CA PHE A 105 -0.81 -18.03 -18.48
C PHE A 105 -1.96 -19.01 -18.63
N ALA A 106 -1.70 -20.10 -19.35
CA ALA A 106 -2.66 -21.18 -19.49
C ALA A 106 -2.95 -21.82 -18.12
N PRO A 107 -4.22 -22.18 -17.83
CA PRO A 107 -4.56 -22.95 -16.63
C PRO A 107 -3.76 -24.25 -16.54
N GLY A 108 -3.43 -24.67 -15.31
CA GLY A 108 -2.62 -25.86 -15.05
C GLY A 108 -1.15 -25.58 -14.74
N LEU A 109 -0.70 -24.32 -14.83
CA LEU A 109 0.63 -23.94 -14.33
C LEU A 109 0.75 -24.30 -12.84
N ALA A 110 1.88 -24.91 -12.46
CA ALA A 110 2.13 -25.41 -11.12
C ALA A 110 3.35 -24.74 -10.45
N PRO A 111 3.29 -23.42 -10.13
CA PRO A 111 4.36 -22.74 -9.42
C PRO A 111 4.54 -23.29 -8.01
N THR A 112 5.74 -23.10 -7.46
CA THR A 112 6.00 -23.31 -6.03
C THR A 112 5.38 -22.18 -5.20
N TYR A 113 5.18 -22.37 -3.88
CA TYR A 113 4.80 -21.26 -3.01
C TYR A 113 5.83 -20.14 -3.00
N ARG A 114 7.12 -20.45 -3.19
CA ARG A 114 8.17 -19.46 -3.41
C ARG A 114 7.90 -18.61 -4.64
N ASP A 115 7.58 -19.22 -5.77
CA ASP A 115 7.25 -18.51 -7.01
C ASP A 115 6.00 -17.62 -6.83
N LEU A 116 4.99 -18.12 -6.11
CA LEU A 116 3.79 -17.34 -5.80
C LEU A 116 4.12 -16.12 -4.94
N ILE A 117 4.96 -16.26 -3.90
CA ILE A 117 5.41 -15.12 -3.09
C ILE A 117 6.18 -14.11 -3.96
N SER A 118 7.08 -14.59 -4.83
CA SER A 118 7.83 -13.72 -5.74
C SER A 118 6.91 -12.97 -6.71
N GLN A 119 5.93 -13.63 -7.33
CA GLN A 119 4.95 -12.95 -8.20
C GLN A 119 4.08 -11.96 -7.41
N MET A 120 3.64 -12.33 -6.21
CA MET A 120 2.86 -11.46 -5.33
C MET A 120 3.61 -10.15 -5.00
N ILE A 121 4.92 -10.20 -4.80
CA ILE A 121 5.72 -9.04 -4.39
C ILE A 121 6.29 -8.26 -5.57
N ILE A 122 6.83 -8.95 -6.58
CA ILE A 122 7.54 -8.32 -7.70
C ILE A 122 6.56 -7.75 -8.72
N THR A 123 5.53 -8.52 -9.10
CA THR A 123 4.56 -8.12 -10.13
C THR A 123 3.20 -7.72 -9.54
N SER A 124 3.10 -7.72 -8.21
CA SER A 124 1.85 -7.49 -7.50
C SER A 124 0.74 -8.46 -7.94
N ASP A 125 1.08 -9.72 -8.20
CA ASP A 125 0.14 -10.65 -8.80
C ASP A 125 -1.05 -10.96 -7.88
N ASN A 126 -2.27 -10.67 -8.35
CA ASN A 126 -3.49 -10.85 -7.57
C ASN A 126 -3.92 -12.32 -7.44
N THR A 127 -3.64 -13.15 -8.45
CA THR A 127 -3.87 -14.60 -8.36
C THR A 127 -2.98 -15.19 -7.28
N ALA A 128 -1.68 -14.86 -7.29
CA ALA A 128 -0.75 -15.30 -6.25
C ALA A 128 -1.13 -14.79 -4.86
N THR A 129 -1.60 -13.53 -4.79
CA THR A 129 -2.07 -12.92 -3.53
C THR A 129 -3.20 -13.74 -2.92
N ASP A 130 -4.28 -14.00 -3.66
CA ASP A 130 -5.44 -14.71 -3.12
C ASP A 130 -5.12 -16.18 -2.82
N LEU A 131 -4.25 -16.83 -3.61
CA LEU A 131 -3.73 -18.17 -3.33
C LEU A 131 -2.99 -18.23 -1.98
N LEU A 132 -2.12 -17.25 -1.71
CA LEU A 132 -1.37 -17.17 -0.46
C LEU A 132 -2.28 -16.81 0.71
N ILE A 133 -3.25 -15.90 0.55
CA ILE A 133 -4.26 -15.61 1.58
C ILE A 133 -5.03 -16.87 1.94
N ARG A 134 -5.43 -17.67 0.95
CA ARG A 134 -6.15 -18.93 1.20
C ARG A 134 -5.28 -19.97 1.91
N ARG A 135 -4.00 -20.07 1.54
CA ARG A 135 -3.06 -21.03 2.14
C ARG A 135 -2.71 -20.68 3.58
N LEU A 136 -2.57 -19.38 3.88
CA LEU A 136 -2.10 -18.88 5.17
C LEU A 136 -3.24 -18.52 6.12
N GLY A 137 -4.39 -18.09 5.59
CA GLY A 137 -5.52 -17.54 6.34
C GLY A 137 -5.39 -16.04 6.55
N LEU A 138 -6.41 -15.28 6.13
CA LEU A 138 -6.49 -13.83 6.32
C LEU A 138 -6.41 -13.45 7.81
N ASP A 139 -7.15 -14.15 8.66
CA ASP A 139 -7.16 -13.88 10.10
C ASP A 139 -5.82 -14.17 10.75
N ARG A 140 -5.07 -15.17 10.24
CA ARG A 140 -3.72 -15.47 10.74
C ARG A 140 -2.73 -14.35 10.40
N VAL A 141 -2.84 -13.74 9.22
CA VAL A 141 -2.05 -12.55 8.86
C VAL A 141 -2.37 -11.40 9.81
N ASN A 142 -3.65 -11.16 10.07
CA ASN A 142 -4.09 -10.11 10.99
C ASN A 142 -3.71 -10.38 12.46
N GLN A 143 -3.75 -11.64 12.89
CA GLN A 143 -3.32 -12.04 14.23
C GLN A 143 -1.82 -11.81 14.41
N MET A 144 -1.00 -12.23 13.44
CA MET A 144 0.44 -11.94 13.45
C MET A 144 0.70 -10.44 13.57
N LEU A 145 -0.03 -9.62 12.80
CA LEU A 145 0.08 -8.16 12.88
C LEU A 145 -0.32 -7.61 14.26
N ALA A 146 -1.38 -8.14 14.86
CA ALA A 146 -1.80 -7.76 16.21
C ALA A 146 -0.76 -8.13 17.27
N ASP A 147 -0.21 -9.35 17.21
CA ASP A 147 0.82 -9.86 18.14
C ASP A 147 2.11 -9.04 18.07
N LEU A 148 2.46 -8.55 16.87
CA LEU A 148 3.60 -7.65 16.66
C LEU A 148 3.31 -6.17 16.98
N GLY A 149 2.09 -5.86 17.44
CA GLY A 149 1.70 -4.53 17.90
C GLY A 149 1.33 -3.54 16.79
N TYR A 150 1.04 -4.01 15.57
CA TYR A 150 0.45 -3.18 14.52
C TYR A 150 -1.04 -2.97 14.81
N ARG A 151 -1.48 -1.73 14.87
CA ARG A 151 -2.87 -1.36 15.19
C ARG A 151 -3.66 -1.01 13.93
N GLU A 152 -3.01 -0.34 12.98
CA GLU A 152 -3.67 0.12 11.76
C GLU A 152 -3.55 -0.88 10.61
N THR A 153 -2.46 -1.64 10.55
CA THR A 153 -2.16 -2.55 9.44
C THR A 153 -3.06 -3.76 9.50
N ARG A 154 -4.01 -3.88 8.57
CA ARG A 154 -4.95 -5.00 8.52
C ARG A 154 -5.28 -5.34 7.07
N LEU A 155 -5.25 -6.63 6.77
CA LEU A 155 -5.88 -7.19 5.56
C LEU A 155 -7.38 -7.24 5.81
N LYS A 156 -8.19 -6.73 4.87
CA LYS A 156 -9.65 -6.58 5.07
C LYS A 156 -10.48 -7.52 4.22
N THR A 157 -9.98 -7.89 3.06
CA THR A 157 -10.70 -8.66 2.03
C THR A 157 -9.68 -9.26 1.06
N THR A 158 -10.12 -10.14 0.17
CA THR A 158 -9.29 -10.66 -0.93
C THR A 158 -9.32 -9.73 -2.15
N THR A 159 -8.42 -9.94 -3.10
CA THR A 159 -8.45 -9.18 -4.35
C THR A 159 -9.68 -9.56 -5.18
N GLY A 160 -10.07 -10.84 -5.22
CA GLY A 160 -11.30 -11.30 -5.87
C GLY A 160 -12.56 -10.64 -5.31
N GLU A 161 -12.68 -10.54 -3.99
CA GLU A 161 -13.77 -9.82 -3.32
C GLU A 161 -13.79 -8.33 -3.64
N LEU A 162 -12.63 -7.67 -3.66
CA LEU A 162 -12.52 -6.27 -4.05
C LEU A 162 -13.05 -6.04 -5.48
N PHE A 163 -12.65 -6.89 -6.44
CA PHE A 163 -13.13 -6.78 -7.82
C PHE A 163 -14.61 -7.16 -7.97
N ARG A 164 -15.10 -8.12 -7.21
CA ARG A 164 -16.54 -8.42 -7.15
C ARG A 164 -17.34 -7.20 -6.69
N LYS A 165 -16.86 -6.49 -5.67
CA LYS A 165 -17.48 -5.25 -5.18
C LYS A 165 -17.51 -4.11 -6.21
N VAL A 166 -16.66 -4.15 -7.25
CA VAL A 166 -16.77 -3.20 -8.37
C VAL A 166 -18.02 -3.50 -9.19
N TRP A 167 -18.29 -4.79 -9.46
CA TRP A 167 -19.49 -5.20 -10.16
C TRP A 167 -20.76 -5.03 -9.32
N GLU A 168 -20.72 -5.36 -8.03
CA GLU A 168 -21.84 -5.17 -7.10
C GLU A 168 -22.33 -3.70 -7.06
N ARG A 169 -21.44 -2.72 -7.25
CA ARG A 169 -21.82 -1.31 -7.35
C ARG A 169 -22.62 -0.97 -8.60
N ALA A 170 -22.43 -1.71 -9.69
CA ALA A 170 -23.21 -1.53 -10.91
C ALA A 170 -24.56 -2.25 -10.83
N ASP A 171 -24.59 -3.43 -10.21
CA ASP A 171 -25.80 -4.22 -9.96
C ASP A 171 -25.59 -5.05 -8.68
N PRO A 172 -26.42 -4.86 -7.63
CA PRO A 172 -26.33 -5.64 -6.39
C PRO A 172 -26.41 -7.15 -6.60
N GLY A 173 -27.07 -7.64 -7.66
CA GLY A 173 -27.12 -9.05 -8.02
C GLY A 173 -25.75 -9.65 -8.34
N PHE A 174 -24.76 -8.83 -8.70
CA PHE A 174 -23.40 -9.29 -8.95
C PHE A 174 -22.60 -9.64 -7.69
N ALA A 175 -23.14 -9.40 -6.49
CA ALA A 175 -22.58 -9.94 -5.25
C ALA A 175 -22.51 -11.49 -5.25
N ALA A 176 -23.33 -12.16 -6.06
CA ALA A 176 -23.35 -13.62 -6.17
C ALA A 176 -22.35 -14.19 -7.20
N LEU A 177 -21.61 -13.35 -7.94
CA LEU A 177 -20.66 -13.83 -8.95
C LEU A 177 -19.52 -14.62 -8.29
N SER A 178 -19.24 -15.80 -8.82
CA SER A 178 -18.00 -16.52 -8.50
C SER A 178 -16.78 -15.72 -8.94
N ASP A 179 -15.61 -16.00 -8.34
CA ASP A 179 -14.36 -15.35 -8.77
C ASP A 179 -14.06 -15.60 -10.26
N ARG A 180 -14.41 -16.79 -10.76
CA ARG A 180 -14.28 -17.12 -12.19
C ARG A 180 -15.17 -16.24 -13.06
N GLN A 181 -16.42 -16.03 -12.68
CA GLN A 181 -17.33 -15.15 -13.43
C GLN A 181 -16.84 -13.70 -13.40
N VAL A 182 -16.35 -13.21 -12.25
CA VAL A 182 -15.72 -11.88 -12.14
C VAL A 182 -14.51 -11.80 -13.08
N PHE A 183 -13.68 -12.85 -13.12
CA PHE A 183 -12.53 -12.92 -14.00
C PHE A 183 -12.93 -12.87 -15.48
N GLU A 184 -13.83 -13.74 -15.92
CA GLU A 184 -14.29 -13.83 -17.31
C GLU A 184 -14.96 -12.53 -17.78
N ARG A 185 -15.71 -11.86 -16.90
CA ARG A 185 -16.39 -10.59 -17.20
C ARG A 185 -15.43 -9.41 -17.35
N GLY A 186 -14.25 -9.47 -16.73
CA GLY A 186 -13.28 -8.39 -16.78
C GLY A 186 -13.71 -7.15 -15.99
N PHE A 187 -13.42 -5.98 -16.54
CA PHE A 187 -13.75 -4.68 -15.93
C PHE A 187 -14.94 -4.03 -16.62
N PRO A 188 -15.82 -3.33 -15.88
CA PRO A 188 -16.85 -2.51 -16.51
C PRO A 188 -16.19 -1.43 -17.36
N THR A 189 -16.71 -1.24 -18.57
CA THR A 189 -16.31 -0.12 -19.42
C THR A 189 -16.76 1.18 -18.78
N ASP A 190 -15.81 2.06 -18.50
CA ASP A 190 -16.06 3.34 -17.86
C ASP A 190 -15.13 4.41 -18.44
N SER A 191 -15.64 5.17 -19.40
CA SER A 191 -14.91 6.26 -20.06
C SER A 191 -14.54 7.40 -19.12
N GLY A 192 -15.22 7.53 -17.97
CA GLY A 192 -14.92 8.52 -16.94
C GLY A 192 -13.99 8.01 -15.82
N ALA A 193 -13.56 6.75 -15.87
CA ALA A 193 -12.78 6.14 -14.79
C ALA A 193 -11.48 6.89 -14.49
N ALA A 194 -10.77 7.35 -15.53
CA ALA A 194 -9.51 8.08 -15.37
C ALA A 194 -9.69 9.39 -14.57
N ALA A 195 -10.78 10.12 -14.82
CA ALA A 195 -11.08 11.37 -14.11
C ALA A 195 -11.47 11.13 -12.65
N ARG A 196 -12.10 10.00 -12.33
CA ARG A 196 -12.50 9.63 -10.96
C ARG A 196 -11.42 8.92 -10.15
N SER A 197 -10.47 8.28 -10.82
CA SER A 197 -9.39 7.52 -10.16
C SER A 197 -8.53 8.38 -9.22
N PHE A 198 -8.43 9.69 -9.50
CA PHE A 198 -7.64 10.64 -8.71
C PHE A 198 -8.44 11.41 -7.65
N SER A 199 -9.77 11.27 -7.62
CA SER A 199 -10.66 11.95 -6.67
C SER A 199 -11.40 11.01 -5.72
N PHE A 200 -11.21 9.70 -5.86
CA PHE A 200 -11.90 8.70 -5.05
C PHE A 200 -11.48 8.75 -3.58
N GLN A 201 -12.38 9.24 -2.72
CA GLN A 201 -12.31 9.09 -1.28
C GLN A 201 -13.21 7.93 -0.85
N GLY A 202 -12.66 6.71 -0.90
CA GLY A 202 -13.39 5.51 -0.48
C GLY A 202 -13.50 5.36 1.03
N ASP A 203 -14.56 4.68 1.48
CA ASP A 203 -14.69 4.23 2.86
C ASP A 203 -13.53 3.28 3.23
N SER A 204 -12.82 3.62 4.31
CA SER A 204 -11.69 2.85 4.82
C SER A 204 -12.01 1.44 5.28
N THR A 205 -13.28 1.15 5.56
CA THR A 205 -13.72 -0.19 5.92
C THR A 205 -13.81 -1.12 4.70
N GLN A 206 -13.81 -0.57 3.49
CA GLN A 206 -14.00 -1.31 2.24
C GLN A 206 -12.72 -1.45 1.40
N TRP A 207 -11.57 -1.04 1.92
CA TRP A 207 -10.28 -1.17 1.25
C TRP A 207 -9.79 -2.62 1.20
N LEU A 208 -8.85 -2.93 0.29
CA LEU A 208 -8.15 -4.22 0.28
C LEU A 208 -7.41 -4.46 1.61
N GLY A 209 -6.72 -3.41 2.06
CA GLY A 209 -6.06 -3.34 3.33
C GLY A 209 -6.00 -1.90 3.82
N ARG A 210 -5.73 -1.76 5.11
CA ARG A 210 -5.53 -0.50 5.81
C ARG A 210 -4.16 -0.54 6.46
N SER A 211 -3.44 0.58 6.48
CA SER A 211 -2.20 0.76 7.23
C SER A 211 -1.90 2.24 7.36
N SER A 212 -0.90 2.59 8.18
CA SER A 212 -0.25 3.90 8.17
C SER A 212 1.13 3.83 7.50
N ALA A 213 1.67 4.99 7.10
CA ALA A 213 3.02 5.06 6.51
C ALA A 213 4.09 4.60 7.50
N ARG A 214 3.92 4.95 8.79
CA ARG A 214 4.83 4.53 9.87
C ARG A 214 4.81 3.02 10.06
N GLU A 215 3.62 2.41 10.08
CA GLU A 215 3.51 0.96 10.28
C GLU A 215 4.09 0.15 9.12
N ILE A 216 3.89 0.57 7.86
CA ILE A 216 4.55 -0.08 6.72
C ILE A 216 6.07 0.01 6.83
N ALA A 217 6.62 1.18 7.18
CA ALA A 217 8.06 1.32 7.36
C ALA A 217 8.60 0.43 8.49
N ARG A 218 7.85 0.33 9.61
CA ARG A 218 8.18 -0.61 10.68
C ARG A 218 8.13 -2.06 10.24
N LEU A 219 7.21 -2.46 9.36
CA LEU A 219 7.19 -3.82 8.78
C LEU A 219 8.44 -4.09 7.94
N LEU A 220 8.87 -3.11 7.13
CA LEU A 220 10.07 -3.24 6.31
C LEU A 220 11.34 -3.39 7.15
N GLU A 221 11.39 -2.83 8.36
CA GLU A 221 12.50 -3.04 9.30
C GLU A 221 12.57 -4.47 9.88
N GLN A 222 11.53 -5.30 9.69
CA GLN A 222 11.47 -6.68 10.21
C GLN A 222 11.90 -7.73 9.17
N ILE A 223 12.24 -7.32 7.95
CA ILE A 223 12.60 -8.17 6.80
C ILE A 223 14.11 -8.05 6.58
#